data_AF-A0A838NI41-F1
#
_entry.id   AF-A0A838NI41-F1
#
_cell.length_a   1.000
_cell.length_b   1.000
_cell.length_c   1.000
_cell.angle_alpha   90.00
_cell.angle_beta   90.00
_cell.angle_gamma   90.00
#
_symmetry.space_group_name_H-M   'P 1'
#
loop_
_entity.id
_entity.type
_entity.pdbx_description
1 polymer ?
#
loop_
_entity_poly.entity_id
_entity_poly.type
_entity_poly.pdbx_seq_one_letter_code
_entity_poly.pdbx_strand_id
1 'polypeptide(L)'
;MRWSPGHRSANVEDRRGGGGRFIRGAGGMGVGTLVILLVLSLVFKRDFFSLVGGGGAVTGPETAAGPPAETTPEEEQLVSLVSFVLDDAQTVWQQKIGSAYRPAKLVLFRDAVQSACGFAEAASGPFYCPSDEKAYIDLGFYEELQQRFG
;
A
#
# COMPACT_ATOMS: atom_id res chain seq x y z
N MET A 1 5.66 -21.46 -15.62
CA MET A 1 6.53 -20.63 -16.50
C MET A 1 7.96 -20.66 -15.98
N ARG A 2 8.98 -20.15 -16.69
CA ARG A 2 10.34 -20.05 -16.15
C ARG A 2 10.46 -18.76 -15.33
N TRP A 3 10.97 -18.86 -14.10
CA TRP A 3 11.28 -17.70 -13.26
C TRP A 3 12.35 -16.82 -13.90
N SER A 4 12.10 -15.50 -13.91
CA SER A 4 13.06 -14.49 -14.37
C SER A 4 13.05 -13.30 -13.40
N PRO A 5 14.21 -12.93 -12.83
CA PRO A 5 14.30 -11.74 -11.98
C PRO A 5 13.98 -10.46 -12.77
N GLY A 6 13.29 -9.52 -12.14
CA GLY A 6 12.90 -8.24 -12.73
C GLY A 6 11.54 -8.25 -13.45
N HIS A 7 10.81 -9.37 -13.43
CA HIS A 7 9.45 -9.45 -13.95
C HIS A 7 8.45 -8.71 -13.04
N ARG A 8 7.62 -7.83 -13.61
CA ARG A 8 6.44 -7.24 -12.95
C ARG A 8 5.16 -7.60 -13.69
N SER A 9 4.17 -8.05 -12.94
CA SER A 9 2.84 -8.38 -13.48
C SER A 9 2.01 -7.12 -13.68
N ALA A 10 1.26 -7.05 -14.78
CA ALA A 10 0.26 -6.00 -15.01
C ALA A 10 -0.96 -6.10 -14.07
N ASN A 11 -1.05 -7.17 -13.30
CA ASN A 11 -2.10 -7.38 -12.30
C ASN A 11 -1.67 -6.98 -10.89
N VAL A 12 -0.48 -6.40 -10.74
CA VAL A 12 0.03 -5.86 -9.47
C VAL A 12 -0.17 -4.34 -9.42
N GLU A 13 -0.88 -3.89 -8.40
CA GLU A 13 -1.01 -2.50 -8.00
C GLU A 13 -0.05 -2.23 -6.83
N ASP A 14 0.99 -1.46 -7.11
CA ASP A 14 1.97 -1.09 -6.09
C ASP A 14 1.52 0.18 -5.35
N ARG A 15 1.02 -0.01 -4.12
CA ARG A 15 0.55 1.07 -3.23
C ARG A 15 1.44 1.26 -2.01
N ARG A 16 2.64 0.67 -2.01
CA ARG A 16 3.60 0.76 -0.90
C ARG A 16 4.08 2.19 -0.63
N GLY A 17 3.97 3.09 -1.63
CA GLY A 17 4.25 4.53 -1.50
C GLY A 17 3.01 5.41 -1.24
N GLY A 18 1.81 4.84 -1.24
CA GLY A 18 0.54 5.58 -1.10
C GLY A 18 0.09 5.78 0.36
N GLY A 19 0.67 5.03 1.30
CA GLY A 19 0.39 5.15 2.72
C GLY A 19 1.33 6.14 3.40
N GLY A 20 0.80 7.26 3.90
CA GLY A 20 1.41 7.91 5.06
C GLY A 20 2.48 8.98 4.84
N ARG A 21 2.70 9.53 3.63
CA ARG A 21 3.58 10.71 3.47
C ARG A 21 2.95 12.05 3.88
N PHE A 22 1.94 12.02 4.75
CA PHE A 22 1.42 13.25 5.37
C PHE A 22 1.46 13.26 6.89
N ILE A 23 1.44 12.13 7.62
CA ILE A 23 1.35 12.15 9.10
C ILE A 23 2.05 10.93 9.75
N ARG A 24 3.39 10.84 9.64
CA ARG A 24 4.31 10.09 10.52
C ARG A 24 5.71 10.28 9.91
N GLY A 25 6.72 10.90 10.49
CA GLY A 25 7.00 11.19 11.89
C GLY A 25 8.47 10.86 12.15
N ALA A 26 9.40 11.59 11.52
CA ALA A 26 10.80 11.75 11.95
C ALA A 26 11.44 12.94 11.20
N GLY A 27 11.28 14.15 11.74
CA GLY A 27 12.10 15.31 11.36
C GLY A 27 11.64 16.09 10.12
N GLY A 28 10.63 16.95 10.28
CA GLY A 28 10.39 18.03 9.30
C GLY A 28 8.94 18.43 9.15
N MET A 29 8.38 19.13 10.15
CA MET A 29 7.23 19.98 9.87
C MET A 29 7.74 21.12 8.98
N GLY A 30 7.55 21.00 7.67
CA GLY A 30 8.00 22.01 6.73
C GLY A 30 7.40 23.37 7.09
N VAL A 31 8.21 24.42 7.05
CA VAL A 31 7.79 25.80 7.36
C VAL A 31 6.52 26.19 6.58
N GLY A 32 6.37 25.67 5.35
CA GLY A 32 5.19 25.90 4.52
C GLY A 32 3.88 25.41 5.15
N THR A 33 3.86 24.22 5.76
CA THR A 33 2.65 23.65 6.38
C THR A 33 2.26 24.46 7.61
N LEU A 34 3.24 24.93 8.37
CA LEU A 34 3.06 25.77 9.55
C LEU A 34 2.47 27.14 9.17
N VAL A 35 2.95 27.73 8.07
CA VAL A 35 2.43 29.00 7.54
C VAL A 35 0.98 28.86 7.06
N ILE A 36 0.65 27.77 6.35
CA ILE A 36 -0.73 27.52 5.88
C ILE A 36 -1.69 27.38 7.06
N LEU A 37 -1.33 26.60 8.08
CA LEU A 37 -2.15 26.44 9.28
C LEU A 37 -2.29 27.74 10.06
N LEU A 38 -1.24 28.57 10.11
CA LEU A 38 -1.28 29.88 10.74
C LEU A 38 -2.23 30.84 10.00
N VAL A 39 -2.18 30.87 8.66
CA VAL A 39 -3.08 31.69 7.85
C VAL A 39 -4.53 31.26 8.02
N LEU A 40 -4.81 29.95 7.97
CA LEU A 40 -6.16 29.42 8.19
C LEU A 40 -6.66 29.72 9.61
N SER A 41 -5.80 29.60 10.62
CA SER A 41 -6.17 29.91 12.00
C SER A 41 -6.50 31.38 12.21
N LEU A 42 -5.80 32.29 11.53
CA LEU A 42 -6.07 33.73 11.58
C LEU A 42 -7.36 34.11 10.85
N VAL A 43 -7.62 33.53 9.67
CA VAL A 43 -8.83 33.82 8.88
C VAL A 43 -10.09 33.33 9.59
N PHE A 44 -10.05 32.11 10.15
CA PHE A 44 -11.21 31.46 10.76
C PHE A 44 -11.27 31.62 12.28
N LYS A 45 -10.29 32.29 12.90
CA LYS A 45 -10.16 32.50 14.36
C LYS A 45 -10.30 31.21 15.18
N ARG A 46 -9.80 30.10 14.64
CA ARG A 46 -9.87 28.77 15.26
C ARG A 46 -8.48 28.14 15.22
N ASP A 47 -8.13 27.38 16.24
CA ASP A 47 -6.82 26.73 16.31
C ASP A 47 -6.81 25.42 15.50
N PHE A 48 -6.26 25.48 14.28
CA PHE A 48 -6.08 24.31 13.41
C PHE A 48 -4.79 23.54 13.71
N PHE A 49 -3.91 24.02 14.59
CA PHE A 49 -2.76 23.24 15.05
C PHE A 49 -3.19 22.03 15.88
N SER A 50 -4.38 22.10 16.50
CA SER A 50 -5.00 20.98 17.21
C SER A 50 -5.32 19.77 16.33
N LEU A 51 -5.54 19.94 15.02
CA LEU A 51 -5.75 18.84 14.06
C LEU A 51 -4.49 18.02 13.80
N VAL A 52 -3.32 18.64 14.03
CA VAL A 52 -2.02 17.97 13.87
C VAL A 52 -1.56 17.34 15.19
N GLY A 53 -2.01 17.87 16.33
CA GLY A 53 -1.64 17.38 17.67
C GLY A 53 -2.64 16.43 18.34
N GLY A 54 -3.88 16.33 17.85
CA GLY A 54 -4.91 15.45 18.39
C GLY A 54 -5.50 14.59 17.27
N GLY A 55 -5.43 13.27 17.41
CA GLY A 55 -5.87 12.26 16.44
C GLY A 55 -7.36 12.33 16.10
N GLY A 56 -7.75 13.33 15.32
CA GLY A 56 -9.07 13.52 14.74
C GLY A 56 -9.08 13.06 13.29
N ALA A 57 -9.98 12.13 12.98
CA ALA A 57 -10.19 11.53 11.67
C ALA A 57 -10.32 12.59 10.56
N VAL A 58 -9.38 12.56 9.61
CA VAL A 58 -9.52 13.24 8.33
C VAL A 58 -10.04 12.20 7.33
N THR A 59 -11.29 12.39 6.90
CA THR A 59 -11.89 11.70 5.77
C THR A 59 -10.97 11.77 4.55
N GLY A 60 -10.56 10.60 4.07
CA GLY A 60 -9.45 10.45 3.14
C GLY A 60 -9.71 11.00 1.74
N PRO A 61 -8.65 11.51 1.06
CA PRO A 61 -8.63 11.50 -0.39
C PRO A 61 -8.29 10.08 -0.88
N GLU A 62 -8.84 9.71 -2.04
CA GLU A 62 -8.47 8.50 -2.77
C GLU A 62 -6.96 8.29 -2.75
N THR A 63 -6.53 7.08 -2.40
CA THR A 63 -5.13 6.68 -2.43
C THR A 63 -4.71 6.56 -3.89
N ALA A 64 -4.41 7.69 -4.52
CA ALA A 64 -3.71 7.71 -5.79
C ALA A 64 -2.38 6.97 -5.60
N ALA A 65 -1.98 6.19 -6.61
CA ALA A 65 -0.67 5.56 -6.66
C ALA A 65 0.40 6.67 -6.54
N GLY A 66 0.94 6.85 -5.34
CA GLY A 66 2.05 7.76 -5.09
C GLY A 66 3.30 7.30 -5.83
N PRO A 67 4.33 8.17 -5.93
CA PRO A 67 5.63 7.73 -6.43
C PRO A 67 6.07 6.47 -5.64
N PRO A 68 6.79 5.54 -6.29
CA PRO A 68 7.29 4.35 -5.60
C PRO A 68 7.94 4.80 -4.30
N ALA A 69 7.62 4.14 -3.19
CA ALA A 69 8.35 4.36 -1.96
C ALA A 69 9.86 4.17 -2.23
N GLU A 70 10.74 4.68 -1.37
CA GLU A 70 12.14 4.24 -1.41
C GLU A 70 12.14 2.73 -1.16
N THR A 71 12.29 1.96 -2.25
CA THR A 71 12.31 0.50 -2.26
C THR A 71 13.75 0.05 -2.22
N THR A 72 14.08 -0.88 -1.34
CA THR A 72 15.40 -1.50 -1.33
C THR A 72 15.53 -2.49 -2.50
N PRO A 73 16.75 -2.78 -2.98
CA PRO A 73 16.97 -3.82 -3.99
C PRO A 73 16.39 -5.18 -3.58
N GLU A 74 16.43 -5.50 -2.28
CA GLU A 74 15.86 -6.71 -1.70
C GLU A 74 14.33 -6.72 -1.80
N GLU A 75 13.68 -5.60 -1.51
CA GLU A 75 12.23 -5.46 -1.62
C GLU A 75 11.76 -5.60 -3.08
N GLU A 76 12.52 -5.07 -4.04
CA GLU A 76 12.23 -5.23 -5.47
C GLU A 76 12.36 -6.69 -5.94
N GLN A 77 13.25 -7.49 -5.34
CA GLN A 77 13.31 -8.93 -5.60
C GLN A 77 12.05 -9.63 -5.11
N LEU A 78 11.55 -9.26 -3.92
CA LEU A 78 10.28 -9.78 -3.39
C LEU A 78 9.10 -9.40 -4.27
N VAL A 79 9.03 -8.16 -4.76
CA VAL A 79 7.99 -7.72 -5.70
C VAL A 79 8.04 -8.55 -6.98
N SER A 80 9.24 -8.79 -7.51
CA SER A 80 9.41 -9.63 -8.69
C SER A 80 8.92 -11.05 -8.44
N LEU A 81 9.26 -11.61 -7.27
CA LEU A 81 8.87 -12.97 -6.87
C LEU A 81 7.35 -13.09 -6.79
N VAL A 82 6.72 -12.17 -6.06
CA VAL A 82 5.26 -12.15 -5.89
C VAL A 82 4.56 -11.93 -7.23
N SER A 83 5.09 -11.06 -8.10
CA SER A 83 4.57 -10.84 -9.45
C SER A 83 4.59 -12.11 -10.29
N PHE A 84 5.68 -12.87 -10.25
CA PHE A 84 5.78 -14.14 -10.96
C PHE A 84 4.85 -15.20 -10.39
N VAL A 85 4.79 -15.35 -9.07
CA VAL A 85 3.90 -16.32 -8.41
C VAL A 85 2.44 -16.04 -8.78
N LEU A 86 2.05 -14.75 -8.81
CA LEU A 86 0.72 -14.34 -9.28
C LEU A 86 0.48 -14.80 -10.72
N ASP A 87 1.39 -14.50 -11.64
CA ASP A 87 1.22 -14.86 -13.05
C ASP A 87 1.24 -16.37 -13.29
N ASP A 88 2.13 -17.11 -12.62
CA ASP A 88 2.19 -18.58 -12.67
C ASP A 88 0.88 -19.20 -12.19
N ALA A 89 0.38 -18.78 -11.03
CA ALA A 89 -0.90 -19.23 -10.51
C ALA A 89 -2.07 -18.91 -11.46
N GLN A 90 -2.14 -17.67 -11.97
CA GLN A 90 -3.16 -17.28 -12.94
C GLN A 90 -3.12 -18.14 -14.20
N THR A 91 -1.94 -18.50 -14.68
CA THR A 91 -1.79 -19.35 -15.87
C THR A 91 -2.25 -20.78 -15.62
N VAL A 92 -1.94 -21.35 -14.46
CA VAL A 92 -2.46 -22.66 -14.07
C VAL A 92 -3.99 -22.64 -14.05
N TRP A 93 -4.60 -21.62 -13.44
CA TRP A 93 -6.06 -21.52 -13.38
C TRP A 93 -6.70 -21.25 -14.75
N GLN A 94 -6.08 -20.41 -15.58
CA GLN A 94 -6.51 -20.18 -16.95
C GLN A 94 -6.53 -21.49 -17.77
N GLN A 95 -5.55 -22.37 -17.58
CA GLN A 95 -5.52 -23.67 -18.25
C GLN A 95 -6.59 -24.65 -17.76
N LYS A 96 -6.94 -24.59 -16.46
CA LYS A 96 -7.91 -25.51 -15.85
C LYS A 96 -9.36 -25.08 -16.04
N ILE A 97 -9.63 -23.78 -15.92
CA ILE A 97 -10.98 -23.19 -15.93
C ILE A 97 -11.31 -22.56 -17.30
N GLY A 98 -10.29 -22.26 -18.12
CA GLY A 98 -10.48 -21.67 -19.43
C GLY A 98 -10.98 -20.22 -19.33
N SER A 99 -11.84 -19.83 -20.27
CA SER A 99 -12.36 -18.46 -20.39
C SER A 99 -13.24 -18.00 -19.23
N ALA A 100 -13.68 -18.91 -18.36
CA ALA A 100 -14.43 -18.55 -17.15
C ALA A 100 -13.53 -18.00 -16.03
N TYR A 101 -12.21 -18.17 -16.13
CA TYR A 101 -11.27 -17.62 -15.16
C TYR A 101 -11.15 -16.10 -15.35
N ARG A 102 -11.23 -15.36 -14.24
CA ARG A 102 -10.97 -13.92 -14.20
C ARG A 102 -9.62 -13.69 -13.52
N PRO A 103 -8.66 -13.01 -14.18
CA PRO A 103 -7.38 -12.69 -13.56
C PRO A 103 -7.58 -11.88 -12.28
N ALA A 104 -6.93 -12.31 -11.20
CA ALA A 104 -6.96 -11.63 -9.93
C ALA A 104 -6.11 -10.34 -9.99
N LYS A 105 -6.49 -9.34 -9.20
CA LYS A 105 -5.68 -8.14 -8.98
C LYS A 105 -5.05 -8.20 -7.60
N LEU A 106 -3.76 -7.89 -7.51
CA LEU A 106 -2.98 -7.92 -6.28
C LEU A 106 -2.53 -6.51 -5.93
N VAL A 107 -2.81 -6.08 -4.70
CA VAL A 107 -2.35 -4.81 -4.15
C VAL A 107 -1.21 -5.08 -3.18
N LEU A 108 -0.04 -4.52 -3.48
CA LEU A 108 1.09 -4.49 -2.57
C LEU A 108 1.01 -3.19 -1.75
N PHE A 109 1.08 -3.29 -0.43
CA PHE A 109 1.04 -2.13 0.46
C PHE A 109 2.07 -2.25 1.59
N ARG A 110 2.16 -1.22 2.42
CA ARG A 110 3.01 -1.17 3.61
C ARG A 110 2.25 -0.50 4.75
N ASP A 111 2.38 -1.04 5.97
CA ASP A 111 1.73 -0.62 7.22
C ASP A 111 0.20 -0.70 7.23
N ALA A 112 -0.47 -0.02 6.30
CA ALA A 112 -1.92 0.00 6.20
C ALA A 112 -2.40 0.30 4.78
N VAL A 113 -3.63 -0.11 4.49
CA VAL A 113 -4.28 0.10 3.20
C VAL A 113 -5.78 0.34 3.37
N GLN A 114 -6.30 1.27 2.58
CA GLN A 114 -7.73 1.43 2.41
C GLN A 114 -8.21 0.52 1.26
N SER A 115 -9.04 -0.48 1.60
CA SER A 115 -9.75 -1.34 0.65
C SER A 115 -11.21 -0.91 0.52
N ALA A 116 -11.94 -1.50 -0.44
CA ALA A 116 -13.39 -1.33 -0.50
C ALA A 116 -14.13 -1.97 0.69
N CYS A 117 -13.49 -2.91 1.40
CA CYS A 117 -14.04 -3.56 2.59
C CYS A 117 -13.75 -2.79 3.88
N GLY A 118 -12.94 -1.73 3.81
CA GLY A 118 -12.54 -0.92 4.96
C GLY A 118 -11.02 -0.74 5.07
N PHE A 119 -10.62 -0.09 6.16
CA PHE A 119 -9.23 0.11 6.53
C PHE A 119 -8.65 -1.19 7.09
N ALA A 120 -7.47 -1.59 6.62
CA ALA A 120 -6.76 -2.77 7.08
C ALA A 120 -5.31 -2.43 7.41
N GLU A 121 -4.80 -3.03 8.50
CA GLU A 121 -3.41 -2.92 8.93
C GLU A 121 -2.63 -4.19 8.59
N ALA A 122 -1.33 -4.03 8.32
CA ALA A 122 -0.36 -5.07 7.99
C ALA A 122 -0.38 -6.26 8.96
N ALA A 123 -0.67 -6.02 10.24
CA ALA A 123 -0.74 -7.04 11.29
C ALA A 123 -1.82 -8.12 11.05
N SER A 124 -2.73 -7.93 10.09
CA SER A 124 -3.81 -8.86 9.76
C SER A 124 -3.40 -9.96 8.77
N GLY A 125 -2.18 -9.90 8.23
CA GLY A 125 -1.73 -10.81 7.18
C GLY A 125 -2.36 -10.53 5.81
N PRO A 126 -2.09 -11.35 4.79
CA PRO A 126 -2.69 -11.19 3.47
C PRO A 126 -4.21 -11.42 3.52
N PHE A 127 -4.98 -10.62 2.79
CA PHE A 127 -6.43 -10.70 2.79
C PHE A 127 -7.03 -10.47 1.40
N TYR A 128 -8.28 -10.92 1.22
CA TYR A 128 -9.08 -10.70 0.02
C TYR A 128 -10.29 -9.82 0.35
N CYS A 129 -10.55 -8.82 -0.48
CA CYS A 129 -11.76 -7.99 -0.37
C CYS A 129 -12.75 -8.34 -1.51
N PRO A 130 -13.92 -8.91 -1.19
CA PRO A 130 -14.94 -9.23 -2.20
C PRO A 130 -15.53 -8.00 -2.91
N SER A 131 -15.49 -6.82 -2.29
CA SER A 131 -16.11 -5.60 -2.83
C SER A 131 -15.33 -4.95 -3.98
N ASP A 132 -14.01 -5.17 -4.04
CA ASP A 132 -13.16 -4.71 -5.15
C ASP A 132 -12.46 -5.87 -5.90
N GLU A 133 -12.76 -7.11 -5.51
CA GLU A 133 -12.18 -8.35 -6.05
C GLU A 133 -10.65 -8.37 -6.02
N LYS A 134 -10.01 -7.73 -5.03
CA LYS A 134 -8.55 -7.65 -4.90
C LYS A 134 -8.00 -8.47 -3.73
N ALA A 135 -6.83 -9.05 -3.97
CA ALA A 135 -5.97 -9.58 -2.92
C ALA A 135 -5.01 -8.47 -2.45
N TYR A 136 -4.68 -8.46 -1.16
CA TYR A 136 -3.84 -7.46 -0.52
C TYR A 136 -2.72 -8.17 0.23
N ILE A 137 -1.47 -7.76 -0.02
CA ILE A 137 -0.29 -8.32 0.63
C ILE A 137 0.58 -7.17 1.12
N ASP A 138 0.94 -7.21 2.40
CA ASP A 138 2.01 -6.37 2.95
C ASP A 138 3.35 -7.09 2.77
N LEU A 139 4.32 -6.40 2.17
CA LEU A 139 5.67 -6.94 2.03
C LEU A 139 6.51 -6.75 3.30
N GLY A 140 6.12 -5.86 4.22
CA GLY A 140 6.76 -5.72 5.53
C GLY A 140 6.68 -7.01 6.36
N PHE A 141 5.55 -7.73 6.25
CA PHE A 141 5.39 -9.04 6.89
C PHE A 141 6.42 -10.08 6.42
N TYR A 142 6.86 -10.05 5.16
CA TYR A 142 7.90 -10.97 4.67
C TYR A 142 9.24 -10.71 5.33
N GLU A 143 9.60 -9.44 5.55
CA GLU A 143 10.81 -9.09 6.30
C GLU A 143 10.71 -9.57 7.75
N GLU A 144 9.55 -9.44 8.39
CA GLU A 144 9.33 -9.95 9.74
C GLU A 144 9.49 -11.48 9.79
N LEU A 145 8.91 -12.21 8.84
CA LEU A 145 9.06 -13.66 8.77
C LEU A 145 10.52 -14.08 8.61
N GLN A 146 11.25 -13.45 7.68
CA GLN A 146 12.66 -13.75 7.44
C GLN A 146 13.53 -13.43 8.68
N GLN A 147 13.28 -12.29 9.34
CA GLN A 147 14.03 -11.90 10.53
C GLN A 147 13.76 -12.81 11.74
N ARG A 148 12.51 -13.29 11.89
CA ARG A 148 12.10 -14.07 13.07
C ARG A 148 12.31 -15.57 12.91
N PHE A 149 12.21 -16.10 11.69
CA PHE A 149 12.14 -17.54 11.45
C PHE A 149 13.23 -18.10 10.51
N GLY A 150 14.01 -17.24 9.85
CA GLY A 150 15.14 -17.65 8.98
C GLY A 150 14.69 -18.17 7.63
#